data_AF-A0A7R7VH20-F1
#
_entry.id   AF-A0A7R7VH20-F1
#
_cell.length_a   1.000
_cell.length_b   1.000
_cell.length_c   1.000
_cell.angle_alpha   90.00
_cell.angle_beta   90.00
_cell.angle_gamma   90.00
#
_symmetry.space_group_name_H-M   'P 1'
#
loop_
_entity.id
_entity.type
_entity.pdbx_description
1 polymer ?
#
loop_
_entity_poly.entity_id
_entity_poly.type
_entity_poly.pdbx_seq_one_letter_code
_entity_poly.pdbx_strand_id
1 'polypeptide(L)'
;MHQHTCEFARALSLHNIDGGDYAGFRDEARSDEDRKGFWQLIQIDLSVRLVLNKPPLITADTWKVNLPWLNSSQPPADMYATAFIIHSRMTLIVMHFFAILDETGIGDRELQRCTEELCHEIKVMLLDWQAGDWLLAPSAHKSEVFTKTDVLITGYTFIIFMLRKVGIIGPHLTNSPTETPRLLSPLVLEASRRVIEMSIDLCHLFPYPEGLSMVLVYYRIDIATALLYSHVLHSTDENATVEDMQRLLDLSRCVFSIAHGCRELAPIGRAMEALNKMVTDHGVST
;
A
#
# COMPACT_ATOMS: atom_id res chain seq x y z
N MET A 1 -17.17 -8.11 -0.24
CA MET A 1 -16.56 -8.02 1.11
C MET A 1 -16.51 -6.58 1.60
N HIS A 2 -15.67 -5.70 1.05
CA HIS A 2 -15.55 -4.29 1.50
C HIS A 2 -16.90 -3.58 1.73
N GLN A 3 -17.80 -3.57 0.73
CA GLN A 3 -19.12 -2.93 0.87
C GLN A 3 -19.95 -3.51 2.03
N HIS A 4 -20.01 -4.83 2.15
CA HIS A 4 -20.75 -5.48 3.24
C HIS A 4 -20.14 -5.17 4.61
N THR A 5 -18.81 -5.05 4.72
CA THR A 5 -18.16 -4.63 5.96
C THR A 5 -18.56 -3.20 6.33
N CYS A 6 -18.61 -2.28 5.37
CA CYS A 6 -19.09 -0.92 5.62
C CYS A 6 -20.58 -0.89 6.02
N GLU A 7 -21.44 -1.67 5.35
CA GLU A 7 -22.85 -1.81 5.70
C GLU A 7 -23.02 -2.36 7.12
N PHE A 8 -22.22 -3.36 7.50
CA PHE A 8 -22.23 -3.92 8.84
C PHE A 8 -21.76 -2.91 9.90
N ALA A 9 -20.69 -2.16 9.63
CA ALA A 9 -20.20 -1.11 10.53
C ALA A 9 -21.24 0.01 10.73
N ARG A 10 -22.00 0.35 9.68
CA ARG A 10 -23.15 1.26 9.79
C ARG A 10 -24.26 0.67 10.64
N ALA A 11 -24.64 -0.58 10.40
CA ALA A 11 -25.70 -1.26 11.15
C ALA A 11 -25.38 -1.39 12.65
N LEU A 12 -24.11 -1.50 13.00
CA LEU A 12 -23.62 -1.51 14.39
C LEU A 12 -23.35 -0.11 14.96
N SER A 13 -23.56 0.96 14.21
CA SER A 13 -23.25 2.34 14.60
C SER A 13 -21.78 2.57 14.99
N LEU A 14 -20.83 1.79 14.42
CA LEU A 14 -19.40 1.94 14.70
C LEU A 14 -18.84 3.30 14.23
N HIS A 15 -19.49 3.92 13.25
CA HIS A 15 -19.15 5.26 12.78
C HIS A 15 -19.50 6.38 13.77
N ASN A 16 -20.22 6.08 14.86
CA ASN A 16 -20.69 7.06 15.83
C ASN A 16 -20.39 6.64 17.27
N ILE A 17 -19.30 5.89 17.49
CA ILE A 17 -18.87 5.39 18.82
C ILE A 17 -18.81 6.53 19.85
N ASP A 18 -18.32 7.70 19.46
CA ASP A 18 -18.16 8.87 20.34
C ASP A 18 -19.30 9.91 20.20
N GLY A 19 -20.39 9.53 19.53
CA GLY A 19 -21.58 10.35 19.32
C GLY A 19 -22.60 10.35 20.45
N GLY A 20 -22.53 9.39 21.38
CA GLY A 20 -23.48 9.23 22.48
C GLY A 20 -24.61 8.24 22.20
N ASP A 21 -24.87 7.89 20.93
CA ASP A 21 -25.90 6.93 20.49
C ASP A 21 -25.35 5.51 20.23
N TYR A 22 -24.09 5.24 20.61
CA TYR A 22 -23.47 3.94 20.40
C TYR A 22 -24.07 2.88 21.34
N ALA A 23 -24.68 1.85 20.77
CA ALA A 23 -25.32 0.75 21.49
C ALA A 23 -24.33 -0.34 21.96
N GLY A 24 -23.02 -0.10 21.87
CA GLY A 24 -22.01 -1.01 22.39
C GLY A 24 -22.12 -1.18 23.90
N PHE A 25 -21.87 -2.40 24.37
CA PHE A 25 -21.82 -2.71 25.80
C PHE A 25 -20.77 -1.81 26.48
N ARG A 26 -21.18 -1.07 27.52
CA ARG A 26 -20.42 -0.04 28.28
C ARG A 26 -19.12 -0.54 28.94
N ASP A 27 -18.18 -1.03 28.16
CA ASP A 27 -16.83 -1.44 28.58
C ASP A 27 -15.82 -0.61 27.78
N GLU A 28 -15.09 0.27 28.47
CA GLU A 28 -14.14 1.20 27.85
C GLU A 28 -13.08 0.46 27.01
N ALA A 29 -12.62 -0.70 27.47
CA ALA A 29 -11.64 -1.52 26.73
C ALA A 29 -12.21 -2.05 25.41
N ARG A 30 -13.50 -2.40 25.37
CA ARG A 30 -14.18 -2.81 24.12
C ARG A 30 -14.36 -1.62 23.19
N SER A 31 -14.62 -0.44 23.73
CA SER A 31 -14.77 0.78 22.93
C SER A 31 -13.48 1.16 22.19
N ASP A 32 -12.29 0.90 22.77
CA ASP A 32 -11.02 1.16 22.08
C ASP A 32 -10.70 0.13 21.00
N GLU A 33 -11.05 -1.14 21.20
CA GLU A 33 -10.95 -2.14 20.12
C GLU A 33 -11.91 -1.83 18.97
N ASP A 34 -13.14 -1.38 19.28
CA ASP A 34 -14.10 -0.92 18.26
C ASP A 34 -13.57 0.31 17.49
N ARG A 35 -12.95 1.28 18.20
CA ARG A 35 -12.27 2.44 17.58
C ARG A 35 -11.13 1.99 16.68
N LYS A 36 -10.25 1.08 17.13
CA LYS A 36 -9.16 0.53 16.30
C LYS A 36 -9.71 -0.11 15.02
N GLY A 37 -10.74 -0.96 15.16
CA GLY A 37 -11.39 -1.60 14.03
C GLY A 37 -12.02 -0.61 13.05
N PHE A 38 -12.65 0.46 13.56
CA PHE A 38 -13.20 1.51 12.70
C PHE A 38 -12.11 2.30 11.97
N TRP A 39 -11.01 2.66 12.63
CA TRP A 39 -9.85 3.30 11.99
C TRP A 39 -9.22 2.42 10.91
N GLN A 40 -9.12 1.11 11.13
CA GLN A 40 -8.69 0.17 10.09
C GLN A 40 -9.69 0.13 8.92
N LEU A 41 -10.99 0.16 9.18
CA LEU A 41 -12.01 0.19 8.12
C LEU A 41 -11.93 1.47 7.28
N ILE A 42 -11.70 2.63 7.92
CA ILE A 42 -11.42 3.89 7.22
C ILE A 42 -10.23 3.72 6.28
N GLN A 43 -9.10 3.19 6.78
CA GLN A 43 -7.90 3.00 5.98
C GLN A 43 -8.16 2.07 4.78
N ILE A 44 -8.93 0.99 4.97
CA ILE A 44 -9.33 0.07 3.90
C ILE A 44 -10.20 0.78 2.86
N ASP A 45 -11.19 1.57 3.27
CA ASP A 45 -12.06 2.31 2.35
C ASP A 45 -11.27 3.32 1.51
N LEU A 46 -10.35 4.06 2.13
CA LEU A 46 -9.42 4.95 1.42
C LEU A 46 -8.50 4.18 0.47
N SER A 47 -7.99 3.03 0.89
CA SER A 47 -7.15 2.17 0.04
C SER A 47 -7.92 1.68 -1.18
N VAL A 48 -9.17 1.23 -1.00
CA VAL A 48 -10.06 0.81 -2.09
C VAL A 48 -10.37 1.99 -3.03
N ARG A 49 -10.62 3.18 -2.48
CA ARG A 49 -10.83 4.41 -3.26
C ARG A 49 -9.60 4.76 -4.10
N LEU A 50 -8.42 4.70 -3.50
CA LEU A 50 -7.15 5.06 -4.12
C LEU A 50 -6.69 4.05 -5.17
N VAL A 51 -6.68 2.77 -4.80
CA VAL A 51 -6.07 1.67 -5.55
C VAL A 51 -7.02 1.07 -6.59
N LEU A 52 -8.30 0.94 -6.26
CA LEU A 52 -9.32 0.34 -7.14
C LEU A 52 -10.20 1.39 -7.83
N ASN A 53 -9.95 2.68 -7.59
CA ASN A 53 -10.70 3.80 -8.15
C ASN A 53 -12.22 3.67 -7.94
N LYS A 54 -12.62 3.22 -6.74
CA LYS A 54 -14.02 3.10 -6.34
C LYS A 54 -14.48 4.35 -5.58
N PRO A 55 -15.79 4.67 -5.58
CA PRO A 55 -16.29 5.73 -4.73
C PRO A 55 -16.08 5.37 -3.24
N PRO A 56 -15.92 6.38 -2.36
CA PRO A 56 -15.88 6.15 -0.91
C PRO A 56 -17.19 5.54 -0.43
N LEU A 57 -17.11 4.65 0.57
CA LEU A 57 -18.28 4.12 1.25
C LEU A 57 -18.37 4.73 2.65
N ILE A 58 -17.63 4.22 3.63
CA ILE A 58 -17.76 4.67 5.03
C ILE A 58 -17.20 6.08 5.23
N THR A 59 -16.19 6.46 4.46
CA THR A 59 -15.57 7.79 4.50
C THR A 59 -16.38 8.86 3.77
N ALA A 60 -17.43 8.47 3.04
CA ALA A 60 -18.39 9.42 2.46
C ALA A 60 -19.37 9.96 3.51
N ASP A 61 -19.57 9.21 4.60
CA ASP A 61 -20.51 9.55 5.66
C ASP A 61 -19.83 10.44 6.71
N THR A 62 -20.64 11.15 7.50
CA THR A 62 -20.12 11.79 8.73
C THR A 62 -19.89 10.72 9.79
N TRP A 63 -18.69 10.69 10.37
CA TRP A 63 -18.33 9.78 11.45
C TRP A 63 -17.74 10.55 12.63
N LYS A 64 -17.95 10.02 13.83
CA LYS A 64 -17.48 10.58 15.10
C LYS A 64 -16.86 9.47 15.92
N VAL A 65 -15.57 9.26 15.68
CA VAL A 65 -14.76 8.21 16.29
C VAL A 65 -13.40 8.82 16.61
N ASN A 66 -13.06 8.86 17.90
CA ASN A 66 -11.77 9.34 18.38
C ASN A 66 -10.67 8.31 18.10
N LEU A 67 -9.41 8.73 18.21
CA LEU A 67 -8.32 7.77 18.27
C LEU A 67 -8.46 6.90 19.54
N PRO A 68 -8.20 5.58 19.44
CA PRO A 68 -8.26 4.69 20.59
C PRO A 68 -7.16 5.02 21.59
N TRP A 69 -7.40 4.70 22.86
CA TRP A 69 -6.34 4.70 23.85
C TRP A 69 -5.37 3.53 23.59
N LEU A 70 -4.07 3.83 23.54
CA LEU A 70 -3.01 2.84 23.33
C LEU A 70 -2.31 2.59 24.66
N ASN A 71 -2.55 1.43 25.28
CA ASN A 71 -1.87 1.04 26.52
C ASN A 71 -0.39 0.69 26.24
N SER A 72 0.50 1.68 26.22
CA SER A 72 1.95 1.47 26.24
C SER A 72 2.51 1.85 27.62
N SER A 73 2.43 0.94 28.58
CA SER A 73 2.78 1.23 29.97
C SER A 73 4.29 1.44 30.20
N GLN A 74 5.17 1.04 29.27
CA GLN A 74 6.62 1.23 29.37
C GLN A 74 7.27 1.42 27.99
N PRO A 75 8.32 2.26 27.86
CA PRO A 75 9.20 2.28 26.70
C PRO A 75 10.04 1.00 26.60
N PRO A 76 10.38 0.52 25.39
CA PRO A 76 9.95 1.05 24.09
C PRO A 76 8.44 0.85 23.88
N ALA A 77 7.81 1.79 23.17
CA ALA A 77 6.40 1.71 22.85
C ALA A 77 6.10 0.36 22.14
N ASP A 78 4.96 -0.24 22.48
CA ASP A 78 4.50 -1.49 21.86
C ASP A 78 4.51 -1.34 20.33
N MET A 79 5.05 -2.34 19.63
CA MET A 79 5.18 -2.33 18.17
C MET A 79 3.81 -2.21 17.51
N TYR A 80 2.76 -2.85 18.04
CA TYR A 80 1.42 -2.74 17.47
C TYR A 80 0.81 -1.37 17.70
N ALA A 81 0.95 -0.81 18.90
CA ALA A 81 0.54 0.57 19.18
C ALA A 81 1.23 1.56 18.23
N THR A 82 2.52 1.37 17.98
CA THR A 82 3.27 2.31 17.15
C THR A 82 2.97 2.12 15.66
N ALA A 83 2.80 0.88 15.19
CA ALA A 83 2.29 0.60 13.85
C ALA A 83 0.90 1.25 13.64
N PHE A 84 0.01 1.17 14.63
CA PHE A 84 -1.29 1.84 14.59
C PHE A 84 -1.17 3.37 14.43
N ILE A 85 -0.23 4.00 15.14
CA ILE A 85 0.03 5.45 15.01
C ILE A 85 0.48 5.78 13.58
N ILE A 86 1.42 5.02 13.02
CA ILE A 86 1.91 5.25 11.66
C ILE A 86 0.79 5.05 10.63
N HIS A 87 0.00 3.98 10.74
CA HIS A 87 -1.17 3.77 9.89
C HIS A 87 -2.20 4.90 10.00
N SER A 88 -2.47 5.38 11.21
CA SER A 88 -3.41 6.49 11.44
C SER A 88 -2.91 7.78 10.80
N ARG A 89 -1.61 8.08 10.92
CA ARG A 89 -1.00 9.25 10.25
C ARG A 89 -1.06 9.13 8.73
N MET A 90 -0.72 7.97 8.16
CA MET A 90 -0.87 7.73 6.72
C MET A 90 -2.33 7.89 6.26
N THR A 91 -3.28 7.39 7.07
CA THR A 91 -4.72 7.52 6.81
C THR A 91 -5.14 8.99 6.74
N LEU A 92 -4.68 9.82 7.68
CA LEU A 92 -4.95 11.26 7.67
C LEU A 92 -4.34 11.97 6.45
N ILE A 93 -3.12 11.60 6.05
CA ILE A 93 -2.50 12.13 4.83
C ILE A 93 -3.34 11.78 3.59
N VAL A 94 -3.81 10.54 3.48
CA VAL A 94 -4.64 10.10 2.35
C VAL A 94 -6.02 10.76 2.37
N MET A 95 -6.61 11.00 3.54
CA MET A 95 -7.82 11.81 3.66
C MET A 95 -7.60 13.23 3.13
N HIS A 96 -6.49 13.87 3.53
CA HIS A 96 -6.15 15.21 3.08
C HIS A 96 -5.94 15.25 1.56
N PHE A 97 -5.27 14.25 0.99
CA PHE A 97 -5.16 14.09 -0.45
C PHE A 97 -6.53 14.07 -1.14
N PHE A 98 -7.48 13.28 -0.63
CA PHE A 98 -8.82 13.23 -1.22
C PHE A 98 -9.61 14.52 -1.02
N ALA A 99 -9.44 15.22 0.10
CA ALA A 99 -10.06 16.52 0.32
C ALA A 99 -9.58 17.55 -0.72
N ILE A 100 -8.28 17.56 -1.04
CA ILE A 100 -7.70 18.40 -2.10
C ILE A 100 -8.19 17.95 -3.48
N LEU A 101 -8.25 16.64 -3.74
CA LEU A 101 -8.67 16.08 -5.02
C LEU A 101 -10.15 16.39 -5.34
N ASP A 102 -11.00 16.41 -4.31
CA ASP A 102 -12.42 16.69 -4.43
C ASP A 102 -12.74 18.20 -4.45
N GLU A 103 -11.74 19.06 -4.19
CA GLU A 103 -11.90 20.52 -4.23
C GLU A 103 -12.06 21.03 -5.67
N THR A 104 -13.14 21.74 -5.93
CA THR A 104 -13.40 22.32 -7.25
C THR A 104 -12.51 23.54 -7.49
N GLY A 105 -11.72 23.54 -8.55
CA GLY A 105 -10.99 24.72 -9.02
C GLY A 105 -9.49 24.72 -8.74
N ILE A 106 -8.94 23.67 -8.10
CA ILE A 106 -7.49 23.46 -8.07
C ILE A 106 -6.98 23.14 -9.48
N GLY A 107 -5.92 23.83 -9.91
CA GLY A 107 -5.28 23.55 -11.20
C GLY A 107 -4.40 22.29 -11.13
N ASP A 108 -4.30 21.55 -12.24
CA ASP A 108 -3.56 20.27 -12.30
C ASP A 108 -2.13 20.35 -11.74
N ARG A 109 -1.39 21.43 -12.04
CA ARG A 109 -0.02 21.61 -11.52
C ARG A 109 0.03 21.78 -10.02
N GLU A 110 -0.94 22.49 -9.45
CA GLU A 110 -1.02 22.71 -8.01
C GLU A 110 -1.44 21.43 -7.29
N LEU A 111 -2.38 20.70 -7.86
CA LEU A 111 -2.77 19.37 -7.38
C LEU A 111 -1.59 18.40 -7.37
N GLN A 112 -0.78 18.39 -8.44
CA GLN A 112 0.44 17.60 -8.54
C GLN A 112 1.46 17.98 -7.46
N ARG A 113 1.74 19.28 -7.28
CA ARG A 113 2.65 19.79 -6.24
C ARG A 113 2.21 19.37 -4.84
N CYS A 114 0.94 19.61 -4.48
CA CYS A 114 0.39 19.21 -3.19
C CYS A 114 0.46 17.70 -2.97
N THR A 115 0.23 16.91 -4.02
CA THR A 115 0.34 15.44 -3.95
C THR A 115 1.77 14.99 -3.69
N GLU A 116 2.76 15.58 -4.36
CA GLU A 116 4.17 15.29 -4.12
C GLU A 116 4.60 15.62 -2.70
N GLU A 117 4.11 16.73 -2.12
CA GLU A 117 4.37 17.11 -0.72
C GLU A 117 3.82 16.07 0.27
N LEU A 118 2.58 15.60 0.06
CA LEU A 118 1.98 14.55 0.87
C LEU A 118 2.72 13.21 0.72
N CYS A 119 3.15 12.86 -0.49
CA CYS A 119 3.97 11.67 -0.71
C CYS A 119 5.34 11.77 -0.03
N HIS A 120 5.94 12.96 0.00
CA HIS A 120 7.17 13.20 0.73
C HIS A 120 6.98 13.05 2.24
N GLU A 121 5.87 13.55 2.78
CA GLU A 121 5.52 13.37 4.20
C GLU A 121 5.42 11.89 4.58
N ILE A 122 4.74 11.07 3.75
CA ILE A 122 4.68 9.61 3.93
C ILE A 122 6.09 9.02 3.93
N LYS A 123 6.92 9.37 2.94
CA LYS A 123 8.29 8.83 2.84
C LYS A 123 9.13 9.16 4.06
N VAL A 124 9.16 10.43 4.50
CA VAL A 124 9.93 10.86 5.68
C VAL A 124 9.46 10.09 6.91
N MET A 125 8.15 9.97 7.11
CA MET A 125 7.57 9.20 8.21
C MET A 125 8.01 7.73 8.20
N LEU A 126 8.01 7.08 7.03
CA LEU A 126 8.46 5.70 6.90
C LEU A 126 9.97 5.55 7.16
N LEU A 127 10.79 6.53 6.77
CA LEU A 127 12.23 6.51 7.03
C LEU A 127 12.53 6.69 8.51
N ASP A 128 11.87 7.64 9.17
CA ASP A 128 11.99 7.84 10.62
C ASP A 128 11.57 6.57 11.38
N TRP A 129 10.50 5.92 10.90
CA TRP A 129 10.03 4.65 11.42
C TRP A 129 11.05 3.53 11.22
N GLN A 130 11.63 3.41 10.02
CA GLN A 130 12.65 2.40 9.70
C GLN A 130 13.95 2.58 10.48
N ALA A 131 14.31 3.83 10.80
CA ALA A 131 15.46 4.16 11.61
C ALA A 131 15.26 3.81 13.11
N GLY A 132 14.04 3.50 13.53
CA GLY A 132 13.74 3.16 14.92
C GLY A 132 14.32 1.81 15.35
N ASP A 133 14.89 1.77 16.57
CA ASP A 133 15.54 0.59 17.17
C ASP A 133 14.67 -0.68 17.16
N TRP A 134 13.35 -0.53 17.23
CA TRP A 134 12.38 -1.62 17.27
C TRP A 134 12.20 -2.32 15.90
N LEU A 135 12.51 -1.67 14.77
CA LEU A 135 12.54 -2.34 13.45
C LEU A 135 13.77 -3.26 13.34
N LEU A 136 14.91 -2.80 13.89
CA LEU A 136 16.16 -3.56 13.96
C LEU A 136 16.13 -4.68 15.01
N ALA A 137 15.27 -4.56 16.02
CA ALA A 137 15.06 -5.61 17.00
C ALA A 137 14.53 -6.89 16.31
N PRO A 138 15.14 -8.06 16.60
CA PRO A 138 14.65 -9.35 16.10
C PRO A 138 13.17 -9.52 16.45
N SER A 139 12.36 -9.82 15.43
CA SER A 139 10.92 -10.04 15.65
C SER A 139 10.72 -11.44 16.23
N ALA A 140 9.99 -11.56 17.33
CA ALA A 140 9.76 -12.85 18.00
C ALA A 140 8.72 -13.69 17.25
N HIS A 141 7.80 -13.02 16.55
CA HIS A 141 6.65 -13.66 15.91
C HIS A 141 6.48 -13.22 14.45
N LYS A 142 5.97 -14.13 13.62
CA LYS A 142 5.63 -13.85 12.22
C LYS A 142 4.65 -12.68 12.06
N SER A 143 3.74 -12.49 13.02
CA SER A 143 2.78 -11.38 13.03
C SER A 143 3.45 -10.02 13.18
N GLU A 144 4.56 -9.93 13.91
CA GLU A 144 5.34 -8.70 14.05
C GLU A 144 6.08 -8.37 12.77
N VAL A 145 6.70 -9.37 12.13
CA VAL A 145 7.32 -9.21 10.80
C VAL A 145 6.28 -8.74 9.80
N PHE A 146 5.12 -9.40 9.77
CA PHE A 146 4.02 -9.00 8.89
C PHE A 146 3.58 -7.56 9.16
N THR A 147 3.35 -7.18 10.42
CA THR A 147 2.90 -5.82 10.78
C THR A 147 3.91 -4.76 10.34
N LYS A 148 5.20 -5.02 10.54
CA LYS A 148 6.30 -4.16 10.07
C LYS A 148 6.24 -3.98 8.55
N THR A 149 6.16 -5.10 7.82
CA THR A 149 6.11 -5.09 6.36
C THR A 149 4.84 -4.41 5.84
N ASP A 150 3.67 -4.67 6.45
CA ASP A 150 2.36 -4.11 6.11
C ASP A 150 2.34 -2.57 6.16
N VAL A 151 2.89 -1.99 7.23
CA VAL A 151 3.06 -0.52 7.36
C VAL A 151 3.86 0.03 6.18
N LEU A 152 5.01 -0.57 5.89
CA LEU A 152 5.93 -0.07 4.86
C LEU A 152 5.34 -0.20 3.46
N ILE A 153 4.87 -1.39 3.09
CA ILE A 153 4.32 -1.64 1.76
C ILE A 153 3.07 -0.78 1.53
N THR A 154 2.22 -0.60 2.53
CA THR A 154 1.03 0.26 2.43
C THR A 154 1.43 1.71 2.12
N GLY A 155 2.39 2.27 2.85
CA GLY A 155 2.80 3.65 2.63
C GLY A 155 3.45 3.88 1.26
N TYR A 156 4.32 2.98 0.79
CA TYR A 156 4.89 3.09 -0.55
C TYR A 156 3.83 2.84 -1.65
N THR A 157 2.86 1.94 -1.44
CA THR A 157 1.72 1.78 -2.34
C THR A 157 0.88 3.06 -2.40
N PHE A 158 0.62 3.73 -1.29
CA PHE A 158 -0.08 5.02 -1.29
C PHE A 158 0.66 6.08 -2.11
N ILE A 159 1.99 6.19 -1.96
CA ILE A 159 2.82 7.09 -2.79
C ILE A 159 2.60 6.83 -4.28
N ILE A 160 2.74 5.57 -4.72
CA ILE A 160 2.58 5.21 -6.14
C ILE A 160 1.19 5.59 -6.64
N PHE A 161 0.13 5.23 -5.92
CA PHE A 161 -1.23 5.43 -6.41
C PHE A 161 -1.71 6.88 -6.29
N MET A 162 -1.24 7.65 -5.32
CA MET A 162 -1.51 9.09 -5.25
C MET A 162 -0.92 9.82 -6.46
N LEU A 163 0.37 9.59 -6.76
CA LEU A 163 1.05 10.19 -7.92
C LEU A 163 0.43 9.73 -9.25
N ARG A 164 -0.01 8.46 -9.33
CA ARG A 164 -0.76 7.95 -10.47
C ARG A 164 -2.10 8.66 -10.66
N LYS A 165 -2.81 8.97 -9.58
CA LYS A 165 -4.16 9.55 -9.64
C LYS A 165 -4.16 11.00 -10.14
N VAL A 166 -3.05 11.71 -9.97
CA VAL A 166 -2.85 13.09 -10.47
C VAL A 166 -2.07 13.15 -11.79
N GLY A 167 -1.91 12.01 -12.47
CA GLY A 167 -1.32 11.93 -13.81
C GLY A 167 0.20 12.10 -13.87
N ILE A 168 0.91 12.07 -12.73
CA ILE A 168 2.39 12.10 -12.70
C ILE A 168 2.96 10.77 -13.21
N ILE A 169 2.29 9.66 -12.89
CA ILE A 169 2.56 8.36 -13.49
C ILE A 169 1.61 8.23 -14.68
N GLY A 170 2.18 7.94 -15.87
CA GLY A 170 1.51 7.95 -17.18
C GLY A 170 0.10 7.34 -17.21
N PRO A 171 -0.72 7.70 -18.22
CA PRO A 171 -2.15 7.66 -18.10
C PRO A 171 -2.64 6.25 -17.87
N HIS A 172 -3.51 6.10 -16.89
CA HIS A 172 -4.63 5.16 -16.91
C HIS A 172 -4.39 3.89 -17.75
N LEU A 173 -3.86 2.83 -17.12
CA LEU A 173 -3.88 1.44 -17.66
C LEU A 173 -5.31 0.94 -18.01
N THR A 174 -6.33 1.79 -17.97
CA THR A 174 -7.70 1.47 -18.34
C THR A 174 -8.07 1.87 -19.76
N ASN A 175 -7.36 2.76 -20.49
CA ASN A 175 -7.87 3.23 -21.80
C ASN A 175 -6.87 3.36 -22.97
N SER A 176 -5.58 3.02 -22.85
CA SER A 176 -4.70 3.01 -24.03
C SER A 176 -3.55 2.01 -23.91
N PRO A 177 -3.45 0.98 -24.78
CA PRO A 177 -2.35 0.02 -24.77
C PRO A 177 -1.04 0.56 -25.35
N THR A 178 -1.00 1.84 -25.77
CA THR A 178 0.10 2.41 -26.56
C THR A 178 1.00 3.39 -25.83
N GLU A 179 0.74 3.71 -24.55
CA GLU A 179 1.61 4.58 -23.77
C GLU A 179 2.27 3.81 -22.63
N THR A 180 3.56 3.52 -22.79
CA THR A 180 4.41 3.01 -21.72
C THR A 180 4.41 4.01 -20.56
N PRO A 181 4.21 3.57 -19.30
CA PRO A 181 4.31 4.45 -18.15
C PRO A 181 5.72 5.07 -18.14
N ARG A 182 5.83 6.36 -18.45
CA ARG A 182 7.10 7.08 -18.28
C ARG A 182 7.31 7.31 -16.80
N LEU A 183 8.42 6.82 -16.29
CA LEU A 183 8.84 7.06 -14.91
C LEU A 183 9.34 8.50 -14.83
N LEU A 184 8.52 9.43 -14.33
CA LEU A 184 8.89 10.85 -14.27
C LEU A 184 9.53 11.27 -12.94
N SER A 185 9.41 10.46 -11.87
CA SER A 185 9.85 10.85 -10.52
C SER A 185 10.74 9.80 -9.85
N PRO A 186 11.92 10.20 -9.30
CA PRO A 186 12.77 9.32 -8.49
C PRO A 186 12.03 8.71 -7.29
N LEU A 187 11.05 9.44 -6.74
CA LEU A 187 10.23 8.97 -5.62
C LEU A 187 9.39 7.74 -6.01
N VAL A 188 8.85 7.73 -7.24
CA VAL A 188 8.06 6.60 -7.75
C VAL A 188 8.95 5.38 -7.98
N LEU A 189 10.16 5.58 -8.49
CA LEU A 189 11.12 4.49 -8.69
C LEU A 189 11.47 3.82 -7.36
N GLU A 190 11.84 4.63 -6.37
CA GLU A 190 12.16 4.16 -5.04
C GLU A 190 10.98 3.44 -4.40
N ALA A 191 9.78 4.03 -4.42
CA ALA A 191 8.59 3.39 -3.90
C ALA A 191 8.31 2.05 -4.60
N SER A 192 8.50 1.96 -5.92
CA SER A 192 8.31 0.73 -6.69
C SER A 192 9.29 -0.37 -6.28
N ARG A 193 10.57 -0.02 -6.11
CA ARG A 193 11.59 -0.95 -5.60
C ARG A 193 11.21 -1.47 -4.22
N ARG A 194 10.82 -0.58 -3.30
CA ARG A 194 10.43 -0.96 -1.93
C ARG A 194 9.18 -1.83 -1.90
N VAL A 195 8.16 -1.53 -2.70
CA VAL A 195 6.96 -2.40 -2.79
C VAL A 195 7.32 -3.80 -3.28
N ILE A 196 8.22 -3.93 -4.26
CA ILE A 196 8.66 -5.23 -4.77
C ILE A 196 9.46 -6.00 -3.72
N GLU A 197 10.42 -5.35 -3.07
CA GLU A 197 11.22 -5.95 -1.98
C GLU A 197 10.31 -6.49 -0.86
N MET A 198 9.41 -5.64 -0.35
CA MET A 198 8.47 -6.03 0.70
C MET A 198 7.51 -7.14 0.25
N SER A 199 7.13 -7.15 -1.03
CA SER A 199 6.28 -8.20 -1.59
C SER A 199 6.99 -9.55 -1.69
N ILE A 200 8.29 -9.55 -2.01
CA ILE A 200 9.13 -10.75 -1.97
C ILE A 200 9.19 -11.28 -0.54
N ASP A 201 9.43 -10.40 0.44
CA ASP A 201 9.44 -10.76 1.87
C ASP A 201 8.11 -11.37 2.31
N LEU A 202 6.97 -10.79 1.89
CA LEU A 202 5.65 -11.34 2.17
C LEU A 202 5.42 -12.71 1.52
N CYS A 203 5.90 -12.92 0.28
CA CYS A 203 5.83 -14.22 -0.37
C CYS A 203 6.66 -15.28 0.35
N HIS A 204 7.80 -14.90 0.94
CA HIS A 204 8.59 -15.80 1.78
C HIS A 204 7.94 -16.07 3.14
N LEU A 205 7.30 -15.06 3.73
CA LEU A 205 6.59 -15.17 5.01
C LEU A 205 5.35 -16.06 4.88
N PHE A 206 4.65 -15.96 3.74
CA PHE A 206 3.42 -16.66 3.40
C PHE A 206 3.53 -17.36 2.02
N PRO A 207 4.27 -18.47 1.92
CA PRO A 207 4.56 -19.15 0.65
C PRO A 207 3.39 -20.03 0.18
N TYR A 208 2.20 -19.45 0.10
CA TYR A 208 0.95 -20.12 -0.29
C TYR A 208 0.02 -19.15 -1.05
N PRO A 209 -0.96 -19.66 -1.83
CA PRO A 209 -1.76 -18.87 -2.76
C PRO A 209 -2.45 -17.64 -2.16
N GLU A 210 -2.90 -17.71 -0.91
CA GLU A 210 -3.55 -16.61 -0.19
C GLU A 210 -2.56 -15.47 0.09
N GLY A 211 -1.31 -15.79 0.45
CA GLY A 211 -0.25 -14.79 0.62
C GLY A 211 0.10 -14.08 -0.68
N LEU A 212 0.18 -14.83 -1.78
CA LEU A 212 0.37 -14.25 -3.11
C LEU A 212 -0.83 -13.41 -3.55
N SER A 213 -2.06 -13.81 -3.20
CA SER A 213 -3.27 -13.04 -3.50
C SER A 213 -3.29 -11.70 -2.75
N MET A 214 -2.79 -11.64 -1.53
CA MET A 214 -2.62 -10.37 -0.79
C MET A 214 -1.69 -9.41 -1.54
N VAL A 215 -0.54 -9.89 -1.98
CA VAL A 215 0.44 -9.09 -2.75
C VAL A 215 -0.14 -8.60 -4.07
N LEU A 216 -0.83 -9.48 -4.81
CA LEU A 216 -1.38 -9.15 -6.12
C LEU A 216 -2.63 -8.26 -6.06
N VAL A 217 -3.55 -8.53 -5.13
CA VAL A 217 -4.89 -7.93 -5.13
C VAL A 217 -4.96 -6.74 -4.19
N TYR A 218 -4.42 -6.85 -2.97
CA TYR A 218 -4.50 -5.78 -1.99
C TYR A 218 -3.41 -4.73 -2.24
N TYR A 219 -2.15 -5.17 -2.38
CA TYR A 219 -1.03 -4.25 -2.59
C TYR A 219 -0.82 -3.84 -4.06
N ARG A 220 -1.48 -4.52 -5.00
CA ARG A 220 -1.43 -4.21 -6.44
C ARG A 220 0.01 -4.03 -6.95
N ILE A 221 0.84 -5.02 -6.62
CA ILE A 221 2.24 -5.05 -7.05
C ILE A 221 2.41 -4.91 -8.57
N ASP A 222 1.38 -5.27 -9.36
CA ASP A 222 1.36 -5.16 -10.82
C ASP A 222 1.80 -3.77 -11.32
N ILE A 223 1.40 -2.70 -10.61
CA ILE A 223 1.79 -1.34 -10.98
C ILE A 223 3.28 -1.09 -10.71
N ALA A 224 3.78 -1.46 -9.53
CA ALA A 224 5.19 -1.31 -9.19
C ALA A 224 6.08 -2.14 -10.12
N THR A 225 5.68 -3.38 -10.43
CA THR A 225 6.35 -4.26 -11.38
C THR A 225 6.40 -3.66 -12.78
N ALA A 226 5.29 -3.11 -13.30
CA ALA A 226 5.26 -2.47 -14.61
C ALA A 226 6.15 -1.22 -14.67
N LEU A 227 6.19 -0.43 -13.59
CA LEU A 227 7.05 0.74 -13.48
C LEU A 227 8.53 0.35 -13.49
N LEU A 228 8.89 -0.73 -12.79
CA LEU A 228 10.27 -1.21 -12.74
C LEU A 228 10.71 -1.81 -14.08
N TYR A 229 9.86 -2.59 -14.77
CA TYR A 229 10.14 -3.04 -16.14
C TYR A 229 10.32 -1.86 -17.10
N SER A 230 9.48 -0.81 -16.99
CA SER A 230 9.61 0.40 -17.79
C SER A 230 10.96 1.09 -17.53
N HIS A 231 11.41 1.15 -16.27
CA HIS A 231 12.72 1.69 -15.94
C HIS A 231 13.85 0.87 -16.58
N VAL A 232 13.82 -0.46 -16.44
CA VAL A 232 14.86 -1.33 -17.00
C VAL A 232 14.96 -1.21 -18.54
N LEU A 233 13.83 -1.05 -19.23
CA LEU A 233 13.80 -0.94 -20.69
C LEU A 233 14.28 0.41 -21.23
N HIS A 234 14.19 1.49 -20.46
CA HIS A 234 14.43 2.86 -20.96
C HIS A 234 15.55 3.62 -20.24
N SER A 235 16.07 3.10 -19.12
CA SER A 235 17.15 3.72 -18.36
C SER A 235 18.48 3.57 -19.08
N THR A 236 19.35 4.56 -18.92
CA THR A 236 20.74 4.53 -19.39
C THR A 236 21.72 4.16 -18.27
N ASP A 237 21.24 3.98 -17.04
CA ASP A 237 22.06 3.56 -15.90
C ASP A 237 22.13 2.03 -15.83
N GLU A 238 23.19 1.47 -16.40
CA GLU A 238 23.39 0.02 -16.49
C GLU A 238 23.37 -0.66 -15.13
N ASN A 239 24.04 -0.09 -14.12
CA ASN A 239 24.09 -0.69 -12.78
C ASN A 239 22.71 -0.72 -12.13
N ALA A 240 21.97 0.39 -12.19
CA ALA A 240 20.61 0.45 -11.66
C ALA A 240 19.67 -0.54 -12.39
N THR A 241 19.83 -0.70 -13.72
CA THR A 241 19.02 -1.65 -14.50
C THR A 241 19.29 -3.10 -14.13
N VAL A 242 20.54 -3.47 -13.83
CA VAL A 242 20.91 -4.82 -13.42
C VAL A 242 20.30 -5.15 -12.06
N GLU A 243 20.42 -4.25 -11.08
CA GLU A 243 19.82 -4.46 -9.75
C GLU A 243 18.28 -4.55 -9.82
N ASP A 244 17.66 -3.71 -10.63
CA ASP A 244 16.21 -3.72 -10.81
C ASP A 244 15.72 -4.96 -11.55
N MET A 245 16.49 -5.44 -12.52
CA MET A 245 16.23 -6.71 -13.18
C MET A 245 16.36 -7.88 -12.20
N GLN A 246 17.34 -7.86 -11.30
CA GLN A 246 17.49 -8.88 -10.26
C GLN A 246 16.27 -8.92 -9.33
N ARG A 247 15.76 -7.75 -8.89
CA ARG A 247 14.52 -7.65 -8.10
C ARG A 247 13.32 -8.28 -8.82
N LEU A 248 13.18 -8.02 -10.13
CA LEU A 248 12.09 -8.57 -10.95
C LEU A 248 12.20 -10.09 -11.11
N LEU A 249 13.41 -10.62 -11.26
CA LEU A 249 13.68 -12.06 -11.32
C LEU A 249 13.37 -12.76 -10.00
N ASP A 250 13.76 -12.14 -8.87
CA ASP A 250 13.50 -12.69 -7.54
C ASP A 250 11.99 -12.71 -7.22
N LEU A 251 11.27 -11.65 -7.58
CA LEU A 251 9.81 -11.63 -7.52
C LEU A 251 9.19 -12.73 -8.39
N SER A 252 9.64 -12.86 -9.65
CA SER A 252 9.14 -13.88 -10.57
C SER A 252 9.35 -15.30 -10.02
N ARG A 253 10.49 -15.56 -9.37
CA ARG A 253 10.78 -16.85 -8.74
C ARG A 253 9.81 -17.15 -7.60
N CYS A 254 9.52 -16.15 -6.77
CA CYS A 254 8.55 -16.27 -5.68
C CYS A 254 7.14 -16.57 -6.21
N VAL A 255 6.68 -15.78 -7.18
CA VAL A 255 5.36 -15.95 -7.80
C VAL A 255 5.25 -17.32 -8.46
N PHE A 256 6.26 -17.75 -9.21
CA PHE A 256 6.26 -19.06 -9.88
C PHE A 256 6.22 -20.21 -8.87
N SER A 257 7.02 -20.14 -7.81
CA SER A 257 7.07 -21.15 -6.76
C SER A 257 5.70 -21.35 -6.10
N ILE A 258 5.01 -20.26 -5.75
CA ILE A 258 3.68 -20.32 -5.12
C ILE A 258 2.61 -20.75 -6.14
N ALA A 259 2.68 -20.25 -7.37
CA ALA A 259 1.70 -20.54 -8.41
C ALA A 259 1.77 -21.99 -8.93
N HIS A 260 2.91 -22.67 -8.81
CA HIS A 260 3.09 -24.05 -9.30
C HIS A 260 2.05 -25.03 -8.72
N GLY A 261 1.61 -24.80 -7.48
CA GLY A 261 0.57 -25.59 -6.82
C GLY A 261 -0.87 -25.18 -7.12
N CYS A 262 -1.10 -24.06 -7.82
CA CYS A 262 -2.43 -23.48 -8.02
C CYS A 262 -2.70 -23.12 -9.50
N ARG A 263 -3.55 -23.92 -10.16
CA ARG A 263 -3.86 -23.75 -11.59
C ARG A 263 -4.40 -22.36 -11.94
N GLU A 264 -5.13 -21.73 -11.03
CA GLU A 264 -5.71 -20.40 -11.22
C GLU A 264 -4.65 -19.29 -11.26
N LEU A 265 -3.51 -19.50 -10.61
CA LEU A 265 -2.40 -18.54 -10.55
C LEU A 265 -1.34 -18.79 -11.63
N ALA A 266 -1.38 -19.94 -12.31
CA ALA A 266 -0.43 -20.29 -13.38
C ALA A 266 -0.32 -19.23 -14.51
N PRO A 267 -1.39 -18.52 -14.94
CA PRO A 267 -1.27 -17.44 -15.92
C PRO A 267 -0.34 -16.30 -15.47
N ILE A 268 -0.30 -16.00 -14.18
CA ILE A 268 0.51 -14.90 -13.62
C ILE A 268 1.99 -15.25 -13.70
N GLY A 269 2.35 -16.47 -13.30
CA GLY A 269 3.74 -16.96 -13.43
C GLY A 269 4.23 -16.92 -14.88
N ARG A 270 3.40 -17.35 -15.84
CA ARG A 270 3.75 -17.28 -17.28
C ARG A 270 3.89 -15.85 -17.80
N ALA A 271 3.05 -14.93 -17.33
CA ALA A 271 3.14 -13.53 -17.73
C ALA A 271 4.45 -12.89 -17.27
N MET A 272 4.87 -13.15 -16.03
CA MET A 272 6.15 -12.65 -15.50
C MET A 272 7.36 -13.24 -16.24
N GLU A 273 7.32 -14.54 -16.54
CA GLU A 273 8.39 -15.20 -17.31
C GLU A 273 8.52 -14.58 -18.72
N ALA A 274 7.39 -14.32 -19.38
CA ALA A 274 7.37 -13.67 -20.69
C ALA A 274 7.93 -12.23 -20.65
N LEU A 275 7.58 -11.45 -19.61
CA LEU A 275 8.11 -10.10 -19.42
C LEU A 275 9.62 -10.11 -19.15
N ASN A 276 10.10 -11.00 -18.28
CA ASN A 276 11.52 -11.18 -18.02
C ASN A 276 12.29 -11.50 -19.30
N LYS A 277 11.79 -12.45 -20.09
CA LYS A 277 12.40 -12.82 -21.37
C LYS A 277 12.44 -11.65 -22.34
N MET A 278 11.37 -10.88 -22.45
CA MET A 278 11.32 -9.71 -23.31
C MET A 278 12.43 -8.72 -22.94
N VAL A 279 12.66 -8.47 -21.64
CA VAL A 279 13.69 -7.54 -21.17
C VAL A 279 15.10 -8.08 -21.41
N THR A 280 15.35 -9.36 -21.16
CA THR A 280 16.67 -9.97 -21.45
C THR A 280 16.99 -9.98 -22.94
N ASP A 281 16.00 -10.23 -23.79
CA ASP A 281 16.15 -10.24 -25.25
C ASP A 281 16.45 -8.83 -25.81
N HIS A 282 16.14 -7.76 -25.07
CA HIS A 282 16.52 -6.37 -25.40
C HIS A 282 17.97 -6.00 -25.01
N GLY A 283 18.76 -6.96 -24.51
CA GLY A 283 20.20 -6.77 -24.26
C GLY A 283 20.57 -6.39 -22.83
N VAL A 284 19.61 -6.35 -21.90
CA VAL A 284 19.90 -6.22 -20.47
C VAL A 284 20.38 -7.59 -19.95
N SER A 285 21.70 -7.78 -19.89
CA SER A 285 22.32 -9.00 -19.36
C SER A 285 22.56 -8.85 -17.86
N THR A 286 22.11 -9.84 -17.08
CA THR A 286 22.36 -9.99 -15.63
C THR A 286 23.79 -10.41 -15.33
#